data_AF-A0A3P9KQ71-F1
#
_entry.id   AF-A0A3P9KQ71-F1
#
_cell.length_a   1.000
_cell.length_b   1.000
_cell.length_c   1.000
_cell.angle_alpha   90.00
_cell.angle_beta   90.00
_cell.angle_gamma   90.00
#
_symmetry.space_group_name_H-M   'P 1'
#
loop_
_entity.id
_entity.type
_entity.pdbx_description
1 polymer ?
#
loop_
_entity_poly.entity_id
_entity_poly.type
_entity_poly.pdbx_seq_one_letter_code
_entity_poly.pdbx_strand_id
1 'polypeptide(L)'
;MCTNVYSETCHLKTDPNALLALHCGSLRKPVMAAACTRALGKLGGAFLRAPVVHRSATASYLLGNGFRRAYCSRGTGLRSKLLSARSGGGRLLGCAFLLGGGLGWYQTVKVSVQQHMAEDKQDPEGALKLVLYQYKTCPFCSKVRAFLDYHGAAYEIVEVNPVMRQEIKWSTYRKVPILMVNGELQLNDSSVIISSLKTLFLSKDKNLTDIIHCYPEMKSVNDRGREVTEYNNKYWLMLSEAETAALYPQKGMQKEEMKWRQWADDWLVHLISPNVYRTTGEALASFDYIVREGKFGTVEGFFAKYVGAAAMYIISKRLKSRHNLQDDVRQDLYKAVNEWVAAIGRDRKFMGGSQPNLADLAVFGVLRVMEGLQAFQDMMDNTKVKHWYRRMERAALNHEGRA
;
A
#
# COMPACT_ATOMS: atom_id res chain seq x y z
N MET A 1 7.68 11.83 33.15
CA MET A 1 8.89 12.68 33.16
C MET A 1 10.01 11.91 32.47
N CYS A 2 10.43 12.31 31.27
CA CYS A 2 11.51 11.63 30.54
C CYS A 2 12.78 12.46 30.65
N THR A 3 13.67 12.09 31.55
CA THR A 3 15.01 12.69 31.68
C THR A 3 15.96 12.08 30.65
N ASN A 4 16.68 12.94 29.92
CA ASN A 4 17.77 12.52 29.05
C ASN A 4 18.83 11.75 29.84
N VAL A 5 19.14 10.53 29.41
CA VAL A 5 20.32 9.78 29.83
C VAL A 5 21.02 9.29 28.58
N TYR A 6 22.17 9.88 28.25
CA TYR A 6 23.35 9.23 27.65
C TYR A 6 24.41 10.28 27.33
N SER A 7 25.42 10.40 28.19
CA SER A 7 26.70 11.00 27.83
C SER A 7 27.75 10.62 28.87
N GLU A 8 28.46 9.51 28.64
CA GLU A 8 29.74 9.26 29.30
C GLU A 8 30.74 8.65 28.30
N THR A 9 31.74 9.49 27.99
CA THR A 9 33.18 9.22 28.06
C THR A 9 33.80 8.08 27.24
N CYS A 10 34.42 8.46 26.11
CA CYS A 10 35.68 7.84 25.68
C CYS A 10 36.79 8.90 25.65
N HIS A 11 37.79 8.70 26.52
CA HIS A 11 39.04 9.47 26.45
C HIS A 11 39.89 8.98 25.27
N LEU A 12 40.36 9.90 24.43
CA LEU A 12 41.59 9.77 23.67
C LEU A 12 42.28 11.14 23.60
N LYS A 13 43.60 11.14 23.79
CA LYS A 13 44.40 12.34 24.07
C LYS A 13 44.87 13.05 22.78
N THR A 14 44.94 14.38 22.89
CA THR A 14 45.95 15.29 22.27
C THR A 14 46.24 15.18 20.77
N ASP A 15 45.93 16.25 20.03
CA ASP A 15 46.96 17.26 19.73
C ASP A 15 46.32 18.65 19.47
N PRO A 16 46.97 19.80 19.83
CA PRO A 16 46.36 21.12 19.70
C PRO A 16 46.96 21.98 18.58
N ASN A 17 46.14 22.55 17.69
CA ASN A 17 46.50 23.78 16.97
C ASN A 17 45.30 24.48 16.29
N ALA A 18 45.41 25.82 16.17
CA ALA A 18 44.55 26.78 15.47
C ALA A 18 43.06 26.88 15.91
N LEU A 19 42.62 27.90 16.68
CA LEU A 19 42.42 29.32 16.30
C LEU A 19 41.62 29.54 15.00
N LEU A 20 40.32 29.88 15.12
CA LEU A 20 39.86 31.28 15.17
C LEU A 20 38.33 31.39 15.27
N ALA A 21 37.86 32.36 16.06
CA ALA A 21 36.46 32.76 16.11
C ALA A 21 36.22 34.01 15.24
N LEU A 22 35.00 34.17 14.69
CA LEU A 22 34.34 35.44 14.33
C LEU A 22 32.88 35.09 13.93
N HIS A 23 31.84 35.29 14.75
CA HIS A 23 31.10 36.50 15.15
C HIS A 23 29.97 36.97 14.21
N CYS A 24 28.77 37.07 14.81
CA CYS A 24 27.66 38.01 14.52
C CYS A 24 26.77 37.83 13.27
N GLY A 25 25.49 38.24 13.38
CA GLY A 25 24.71 38.69 12.20
C GLY A 25 23.23 38.27 12.06
N SER A 26 22.37 38.62 13.01
CA SER A 26 20.89 38.56 12.89
C SER A 26 20.31 39.15 11.59
N LEU A 27 19.22 38.56 11.05
CA LEU A 27 18.00 39.33 10.67
C LEU A 27 16.78 38.44 10.34
N ARG A 28 15.60 38.80 10.91
CA ARG A 28 14.28 38.22 10.61
C ARG A 28 13.45 39.18 9.73
N LYS A 29 12.54 38.63 8.91
CA LYS A 29 11.18 39.10 8.48
C LYS A 29 10.91 38.77 6.99
N PRO A 30 9.65 38.74 6.51
CA PRO A 30 8.46 38.14 7.12
C PRO A 30 7.68 37.26 6.10
N VAL A 31 6.52 36.74 6.53
CA VAL A 31 5.61 35.87 5.76
C VAL A 31 4.95 36.59 4.57
N MET A 32 4.78 35.87 3.46
CA MET A 32 3.67 36.07 2.51
C MET A 32 3.09 34.71 2.11
N ALA A 33 1.76 34.60 2.15
CA ALA A 33 1.04 33.37 1.82
C ALA A 33 0.56 33.39 0.36
N ALA A 34 0.62 32.24 -0.32
CA ALA A 34 -0.08 32.00 -1.56
C ALA A 34 -0.60 30.56 -1.61
N ALA A 35 -1.91 30.40 -1.80
CA ALA A 35 -2.56 29.10 -1.89
C ALA A 35 -2.19 28.38 -3.20
N CYS A 36 -2.14 27.06 -3.20
CA CYS A 36 -1.97 26.28 -4.43
C CYS A 36 -2.89 25.05 -4.46
N THR A 37 -4.13 25.26 -4.91
CA THR A 37 -5.06 24.18 -5.28
C THR A 37 -4.83 23.74 -6.73
N ARG A 38 -4.61 22.42 -6.93
CA ARG A 38 -4.79 21.65 -8.19
C ARG A 38 -4.13 22.17 -9.48
N ALA A 39 -3.16 21.40 -9.99
CA ALA A 39 -2.99 21.24 -11.44
C ALA A 39 -2.30 19.89 -11.80
N LEU A 40 -3.07 18.81 -11.88
CA LEU A 40 -2.69 17.63 -12.68
C LEU A 40 -3.52 17.66 -13.97
N GLY A 41 -2.90 18.08 -15.06
CA GLY A 41 -3.56 18.15 -16.37
C GLY A 41 -2.90 19.15 -17.32
N LYS A 42 -1.89 18.67 -18.07
CA LYS A 42 -1.42 19.10 -19.40
C LYS A 42 0.04 18.67 -19.61
N LEU A 43 0.23 17.58 -20.36
CA LEU A 43 1.45 17.36 -21.15
C LEU A 43 1.00 16.84 -22.51
N GLY A 44 0.77 17.77 -23.43
CA GLY A 44 0.43 17.49 -24.82
C GLY A 44 0.94 18.64 -25.69
N GLY A 45 1.70 18.29 -26.74
CA GLY A 45 2.08 19.21 -27.81
C GLY A 45 3.31 20.09 -27.56
N ALA A 46 4.51 19.53 -27.74
CA ALA A 46 5.72 20.32 -28.04
C ALA A 46 6.83 19.47 -28.70
N PHE A 47 6.63 19.02 -29.95
CA PHE A 47 7.71 18.74 -30.90
C PHE A 47 7.15 18.56 -32.32
N LEU A 48 7.28 19.60 -33.14
CA LEU A 48 7.48 19.60 -34.60
C LEU A 48 7.36 21.05 -35.10
N ARG A 49 8.51 21.70 -35.30
CA ARG A 49 8.58 22.98 -36.02
C ARG A 49 9.90 23.06 -36.77
N ALA A 50 9.85 22.65 -38.03
CA ALA A 50 10.87 22.92 -39.05
C ALA A 50 10.16 23.62 -40.24
N PRO A 51 10.84 24.54 -40.95
CA PRO A 51 10.16 25.51 -41.82
C PRO A 51 9.78 24.93 -43.19
N VAL A 52 8.64 25.37 -43.71
CA VAL A 52 8.21 25.13 -45.09
C VAL A 52 8.75 26.25 -45.98
N VAL A 53 9.45 25.87 -47.05
CA VAL A 53 9.87 26.78 -48.14
C VAL A 53 8.82 26.78 -49.24
N HIS A 54 8.42 27.96 -49.70
CA HIS A 54 7.51 28.13 -50.84
C HIS A 54 8.20 27.79 -52.18
N ARG A 55 7.51 27.07 -53.06
CA ARG A 55 7.61 27.25 -54.53
C ARG A 55 6.30 26.84 -55.21
N SER A 56 6.01 27.50 -56.34
CA SER A 56 4.71 27.43 -57.02
C SER A 56 4.63 26.37 -58.12
N ALA A 57 3.39 25.91 -58.34
CA ALA A 57 2.76 25.55 -59.61
C ALA A 57 3.44 24.57 -60.59
N THR A 58 2.71 23.51 -60.92
CA THR A 58 2.11 23.37 -62.27
C THR A 58 0.87 22.47 -62.21
N ALA A 59 -0.05 22.66 -63.15
CA ALA A 59 -1.33 21.94 -63.22
C ALA A 59 -1.28 20.81 -64.25
N SER A 60 -2.14 19.80 -64.07
CA SER A 60 -2.68 18.97 -65.15
C SER A 60 -4.08 18.50 -64.79
N TYR A 61 -5.05 18.81 -65.66
CA TYR A 61 -6.42 18.28 -65.61
C TYR A 61 -6.45 16.89 -66.26
N LEU A 62 -7.44 16.06 -65.91
CA LEU A 62 -8.27 15.35 -66.89
C LEU A 62 -9.60 14.90 -66.26
N LEU A 63 -10.63 14.72 -67.10
CA LEU A 63 -12.04 14.64 -66.72
C LEU A 63 -12.55 13.22 -66.43
N GLY A 64 -13.64 13.13 -65.65
CA GLY A 64 -14.48 11.93 -65.52
C GLY A 64 -15.84 12.28 -64.90
N ASN A 65 -16.87 12.48 -65.73
CA ASN A 65 -18.20 12.95 -65.33
C ASN A 65 -19.24 11.82 -65.36
N GLY A 66 -20.24 11.80 -64.47
CA GLY A 66 -21.23 10.70 -64.45
C GLY A 66 -22.33 10.76 -63.38
N PHE A 67 -23.40 11.51 -63.63
CA PHE A 67 -24.65 11.47 -62.85
C PHE A 67 -25.54 10.26 -63.21
N ARG A 68 -26.29 9.72 -62.23
CA ARG A 68 -27.72 9.34 -62.42
C ARG A 68 -28.47 9.25 -61.09
N ARG A 69 -29.82 9.26 -61.16
CA ARG A 69 -30.76 9.64 -60.11
C ARG A 69 -32.01 8.73 -60.14
N ALA A 70 -32.72 8.67 -59.00
CA ALA A 70 -34.12 8.21 -58.80
C ALA A 70 -34.32 6.68 -58.67
N TYR A 71 -35.38 6.16 -58.04
CA TYR A 71 -36.68 6.74 -57.62
C TYR A 71 -37.14 6.33 -56.20
N CYS A 72 -38.10 7.09 -55.64
CA CYS A 72 -38.91 6.71 -54.47
C CYS A 72 -40.37 6.41 -54.87
N SER A 73 -41.04 5.55 -54.10
CA SER A 73 -42.50 5.56 -53.84
C SER A 73 -42.69 4.94 -52.44
N ARG A 74 -43.33 5.54 -51.42
CA ARG A 74 -44.68 6.15 -51.28
C ARG A 74 -45.78 5.08 -51.39
N GLY A 75 -46.75 4.94 -50.47
CA GLY A 75 -46.95 5.46 -49.09
C GLY A 75 -47.47 4.31 -48.19
N THR A 76 -48.25 4.42 -47.12
CA THR A 76 -48.92 5.48 -46.30
C THR A 76 -49.18 4.88 -44.89
N GLY A 77 -49.66 5.53 -43.82
CA GLY A 77 -50.01 6.93 -43.54
C GLY A 77 -51.40 7.09 -42.89
N LEU A 78 -51.52 7.13 -41.54
CA LEU A 78 -52.60 7.86 -40.86
C LEU A 78 -52.30 8.25 -39.38
N ARG A 79 -52.61 9.52 -39.07
CA ARG A 79 -52.84 10.13 -37.74
C ARG A 79 -54.21 9.65 -37.18
N SER A 80 -54.69 9.86 -35.95
CA SER A 80 -54.26 10.50 -34.69
C SER A 80 -55.43 10.43 -33.69
N LYS A 81 -55.19 10.51 -32.37
CA LYS A 81 -55.77 11.54 -31.46
C LYS A 81 -55.54 11.23 -29.97
N LEU A 82 -55.30 12.28 -29.17
CA LEU A 82 -55.55 12.28 -27.73
C LEU A 82 -57.07 12.25 -27.47
N LEU A 83 -57.48 11.78 -26.29
CA LEU A 83 -58.36 12.56 -25.41
C LEU A 83 -58.19 12.12 -23.94
N SER A 84 -58.46 13.06 -23.03
CA SER A 84 -58.49 12.87 -21.57
C SER A 84 -59.92 13.12 -21.08
N ALA A 85 -60.40 12.36 -20.10
CA ALA A 85 -61.51 12.75 -19.21
C ALA A 85 -61.58 11.83 -17.97
N ARG A 86 -62.40 12.22 -17.01
CA ARG A 86 -62.29 11.89 -15.58
C ARG A 86 -63.60 11.31 -15.02
N SER A 87 -63.48 10.60 -13.89
CA SER A 87 -64.50 10.37 -12.85
C SER A 87 -65.71 9.46 -13.13
N GLY A 88 -66.08 8.69 -12.10
CA GLY A 88 -67.25 7.82 -12.02
C GLY A 88 -67.06 6.78 -10.92
N GLY A 89 -67.60 7.02 -9.72
CA GLY A 89 -67.39 6.13 -8.57
C GLY A 89 -68.41 4.99 -8.52
N GLY A 90 -68.01 3.86 -7.94
CA GLY A 90 -68.90 2.72 -7.67
C GLY A 90 -68.16 1.62 -6.89
N ARG A 91 -68.59 1.33 -5.66
CA ARG A 91 -68.04 0.22 -4.87
C ARG A 91 -68.52 -1.10 -5.46
N LEU A 92 -67.59 -2.02 -5.72
CA LEU A 92 -67.89 -3.45 -5.69
C LEU A 92 -66.67 -4.22 -5.21
N LEU A 93 -66.84 -4.92 -4.08
CA LEU A 93 -65.85 -5.85 -3.56
C LEU A 93 -65.79 -7.07 -4.48
N GLY A 94 -64.60 -7.35 -5.02
CA GLY A 94 -64.32 -8.55 -5.81
C GLY A 94 -63.01 -9.15 -5.32
N CYS A 95 -63.07 -10.36 -4.78
CA CYS A 95 -61.91 -11.03 -4.18
C CYS A 95 -60.81 -11.33 -5.21
N ALA A 96 -59.60 -10.83 -4.95
CA ALA A 96 -58.38 -11.23 -5.67
C ALA A 96 -57.18 -11.32 -4.71
N PHE A 97 -57.38 -11.90 -3.52
CA PHE A 97 -56.28 -12.57 -2.85
C PHE A 97 -56.03 -13.89 -3.57
N LEU A 98 -54.90 -13.98 -4.27
CA LEU A 98 -54.03 -15.16 -4.46
C LEU A 98 -52.96 -14.78 -5.50
N LEU A 99 -51.75 -15.33 -5.37
CA LEU A 99 -50.59 -15.10 -6.27
C LEU A 99 -49.84 -13.75 -6.17
N GLY A 100 -49.61 -13.25 -4.95
CA GLY A 100 -48.69 -12.12 -4.70
C GLY A 100 -47.75 -12.22 -3.47
N GLY A 101 -47.97 -13.19 -2.57
CA GLY A 101 -47.35 -13.18 -1.23
C GLY A 101 -45.94 -13.78 -1.10
N GLY A 102 -45.45 -14.54 -2.09
CA GLY A 102 -44.24 -15.36 -1.93
C GLY A 102 -42.93 -14.57 -1.90
N LEU A 103 -42.75 -13.61 -2.84
CA LEU A 103 -41.46 -12.92 -3.03
C LEU A 103 -41.21 -11.80 -2.01
N GLY A 104 -42.27 -11.08 -1.62
CA GLY A 104 -42.17 -10.00 -0.63
C GLY A 104 -41.71 -10.51 0.73
N TRP A 105 -42.38 -11.54 1.27
CA TRP A 105 -41.98 -12.13 2.54
C TRP A 105 -40.60 -12.80 2.49
N TYR A 106 -40.20 -13.44 1.39
CA TYR A 106 -38.85 -14.00 1.31
C TYR A 106 -37.76 -12.93 1.35
N GLN A 107 -38.00 -11.75 0.77
CA GLN A 107 -37.07 -10.60 0.90
C GLN A 107 -37.12 -9.96 2.29
N THR A 108 -38.30 -9.73 2.87
CA THR A 108 -38.43 -9.16 4.22
C THR A 108 -37.84 -10.07 5.29
N VAL A 109 -38.03 -11.40 5.18
CA VAL A 109 -37.39 -12.37 6.08
C VAL A 109 -35.88 -12.40 5.87
N LYS A 110 -35.36 -12.32 4.63
CA LYS A 110 -33.91 -12.22 4.40
C LYS A 110 -33.31 -10.97 5.03
N VAL A 111 -33.97 -9.83 4.90
CA VAL A 111 -33.55 -8.54 5.48
C VAL A 111 -33.65 -8.57 7.00
N SER A 112 -34.72 -9.12 7.58
CA SER A 112 -34.88 -9.30 9.03
C SER A 112 -33.86 -10.30 9.62
N VAL A 113 -33.57 -11.41 8.93
CA VAL A 113 -32.51 -12.35 9.33
C VAL A 113 -31.11 -11.72 9.19
N GLN A 114 -30.88 -10.86 8.20
CA GLN A 114 -29.64 -10.09 8.11
C GLN A 114 -29.53 -9.00 9.20
N GLN A 115 -30.65 -8.42 9.66
CA GLN A 115 -30.64 -7.45 10.77
C GLN A 115 -30.49 -8.13 12.14
N HIS A 116 -31.13 -9.29 12.38
CA HIS A 116 -30.92 -10.08 13.60
C HIS A 116 -29.59 -10.85 13.62
N MET A 117 -28.83 -10.89 12.52
CA MET A 117 -27.42 -11.27 12.52
C MET A 117 -26.46 -10.06 12.53
N ALA A 118 -27.00 -8.85 12.68
CA ALA A 118 -26.26 -7.62 12.97
C ALA A 118 -26.48 -7.11 14.41
N GLU A 119 -27.22 -7.86 15.25
CA GLU A 119 -27.27 -7.64 16.69
C GLU A 119 -26.16 -8.43 17.40
N ASP A 120 -25.21 -7.65 17.92
CA ASP A 120 -24.35 -7.97 19.07
C ASP A 120 -23.54 -9.28 19.03
N LYS A 121 -22.50 -9.29 18.19
CA LYS A 121 -21.24 -9.86 18.66
C LYS A 121 -20.73 -8.95 19.79
N GLN A 122 -21.01 -9.33 21.02
CA GLN A 122 -20.29 -8.82 22.18
C GLN A 122 -18.81 -9.17 22.00
N ASP A 123 -18.02 -8.19 21.54
CA ASP A 123 -16.57 -8.29 21.63
C ASP A 123 -16.22 -8.45 23.12
N PRO A 124 -15.38 -9.44 23.50
CA PRO A 124 -15.06 -9.65 24.90
C PRO A 124 -14.43 -8.38 25.48
N GLU A 125 -14.96 -7.89 26.61
CA GLU A 125 -14.56 -6.63 27.23
C GLU A 125 -13.03 -6.53 27.34
N GLY A 126 -12.44 -5.58 26.60
CA GLY A 126 -11.00 -5.36 26.53
C GLY A 126 -10.28 -5.85 25.26
N ALA A 127 -10.98 -6.48 24.30
CA ALA A 127 -10.39 -6.79 23.00
C ALA A 127 -10.10 -5.52 22.17
N LEU A 128 -8.86 -5.38 21.69
CA LEU A 128 -8.47 -4.27 20.82
C LEU A 128 -9.09 -4.42 19.43
N LYS A 129 -9.97 -3.49 19.04
CA LYS A 129 -10.54 -3.48 17.69
C LYS A 129 -9.56 -2.86 16.70
N LEU A 130 -8.96 -3.69 15.85
CA LEU A 130 -7.97 -3.28 14.86
C LEU A 130 -8.59 -3.20 13.45
N VAL A 131 -8.44 -2.07 12.75
CA VAL A 131 -8.91 -1.90 11.36
C VAL A 131 -7.77 -1.44 10.47
N LEU A 132 -7.32 -2.31 9.57
CA LEU A 132 -6.17 -2.11 8.69
C LEU A 132 -6.61 -1.61 7.30
N TYR A 133 -6.30 -0.35 6.99
CA TYR A 133 -6.44 0.23 5.66
C TYR A 133 -5.19 -0.09 4.84
N GLN A 134 -5.34 -0.82 3.74
CA GLN A 134 -4.20 -1.34 2.98
C GLN A 134 -4.41 -1.38 1.46
N TYR A 135 -3.32 -1.68 0.75
CA TYR A 135 -3.38 -2.41 -0.52
C TYR A 135 -2.84 -3.83 -0.27
N LYS A 136 -3.60 -4.87 -0.63
CA LYS A 136 -3.24 -6.28 -0.37
C LYS A 136 -1.86 -6.66 -0.94
N THR A 137 -1.53 -6.16 -2.12
CA THR A 137 -0.28 -6.43 -2.86
C THR A 137 0.88 -5.49 -2.50
N CYS A 138 0.70 -4.57 -1.53
CA CYS A 138 1.77 -3.66 -1.10
C CYS A 138 2.67 -4.31 -0.03
N PRO A 139 4.02 -4.26 -0.16
CA PRO A 139 4.93 -4.89 0.80
C PRO A 139 4.78 -4.32 2.21
N PHE A 140 4.64 -2.99 2.34
CA PHE A 140 4.43 -2.33 3.63
C PHE A 140 3.16 -2.81 4.34
N CYS A 141 2.09 -3.09 3.59
CA CYS A 141 0.84 -3.65 4.14
C CYS A 141 1.00 -5.14 4.48
N SER A 142 1.66 -5.90 3.62
CA SER A 142 1.94 -7.33 3.83
C SER A 142 2.83 -7.59 5.05
N LYS A 143 3.75 -6.69 5.42
CA LYS A 143 4.48 -6.71 6.70
C LYS A 143 3.54 -6.60 7.90
N VAL A 144 2.64 -5.61 7.92
CA VAL A 144 1.70 -5.41 9.03
C VAL A 144 0.77 -6.60 9.16
N ARG A 145 0.25 -7.13 8.03
CA ARG A 145 -0.47 -8.39 8.03
C ARG A 145 0.38 -9.53 8.59
N ALA A 146 1.61 -9.74 8.13
CA ALA A 146 2.47 -10.84 8.59
C ALA A 146 2.69 -10.80 10.12
N PHE A 147 2.84 -9.61 10.69
CA PHE A 147 2.91 -9.39 12.13
C PHE A 147 1.59 -9.75 12.85
N LEU A 148 0.45 -9.23 12.37
CA LEU A 148 -0.87 -9.50 12.97
C LEU A 148 -1.28 -10.98 12.85
N ASP A 149 -1.04 -11.57 11.67
CA ASP A 149 -1.20 -12.99 11.34
C ASP A 149 -0.39 -13.83 12.34
N TYR A 150 0.92 -13.57 12.50
CA TYR A 150 1.80 -14.32 13.41
C TYR A 150 1.38 -14.22 14.88
N HIS A 151 0.90 -13.07 15.34
CA HIS A 151 0.45 -12.88 16.72
C HIS A 151 -1.00 -13.33 16.97
N GLY A 152 -1.72 -13.82 15.96
CA GLY A 152 -3.12 -14.26 16.09
C GLY A 152 -4.06 -13.14 16.55
N ALA A 153 -3.74 -11.90 16.21
CA ALA A 153 -4.53 -10.71 16.53
C ALA A 153 -5.73 -10.63 15.57
N ALA A 154 -6.92 -10.33 16.11
CA ALA A 154 -8.09 -10.10 15.28
C ALA A 154 -8.01 -8.70 14.64
N TYR A 155 -8.20 -8.62 13.32
CA TYR A 155 -8.23 -7.34 12.61
C TYR A 155 -9.19 -7.38 11.41
N GLU A 156 -9.87 -6.26 11.18
CA GLU A 156 -10.65 -6.00 9.96
C GLU A 156 -9.74 -5.42 8.87
N ILE A 157 -10.04 -5.70 7.59
CA ILE A 157 -9.31 -5.15 6.44
C ILE A 157 -10.23 -4.21 5.66
N VAL A 158 -9.76 -2.98 5.46
CA VAL A 158 -10.35 -2.04 4.49
C VAL A 158 -9.40 -1.92 3.31
N GLU A 159 -9.75 -2.60 2.21
CA GLU A 159 -8.98 -2.50 0.97
C GLU A 159 -9.23 -1.13 0.34
N VAL A 160 -8.17 -0.34 0.19
CA VAL A 160 -8.21 1.03 -0.33
C VAL A 160 -8.15 1.00 -1.85
N ASN A 161 -8.99 1.78 -2.54
CA ASN A 161 -8.90 1.89 -4.00
C ASN A 161 -7.63 2.69 -4.39
N PRO A 162 -6.69 2.14 -5.18
CA PRO A 162 -5.39 2.80 -5.40
C PRO A 162 -5.44 4.12 -6.19
N VAL A 163 -6.49 4.36 -6.97
CA VAL A 163 -6.60 5.54 -7.85
C VAL A 163 -7.36 6.67 -7.14
N MET A 164 -8.56 6.40 -6.64
CA MET A 164 -9.47 7.34 -5.98
C MET A 164 -9.22 7.50 -4.48
N ARG A 165 -8.63 6.49 -3.81
CA ARG A 165 -8.25 6.48 -2.38
C ARG A 165 -9.33 7.04 -1.45
N GLN A 166 -10.60 6.68 -1.70
CA GLN A 166 -11.74 7.28 -1.01
C GLN A 166 -11.79 6.88 0.46
N GLU A 167 -11.39 5.64 0.74
CA GLU A 167 -11.38 4.98 2.04
C GLU A 167 -10.46 5.65 3.05
N ILE A 168 -9.48 6.45 2.60
CA ILE A 168 -8.52 7.18 3.44
C ILE A 168 -8.62 8.71 3.24
N LYS A 169 -9.74 9.22 2.72
CA LYS A 169 -9.93 10.67 2.52
C LYS A 169 -9.97 11.46 3.83
N TRP A 170 -10.47 10.86 4.91
CA TRP A 170 -10.55 11.43 6.25
C TRP A 170 -9.18 11.67 6.89
N SER A 171 -8.21 10.79 6.64
CA SER A 171 -6.86 10.89 7.21
C SER A 171 -6.02 11.99 6.54
N THR A 172 -5.25 12.76 7.31
CA THR A 172 -4.24 13.68 6.75
C THR A 172 -3.08 12.92 6.07
N TYR A 173 -2.76 11.73 6.56
CA TYR A 173 -1.73 10.84 6.03
C TYR A 173 -2.25 10.13 4.77
N ARG A 174 -1.51 10.26 3.65
CA ARG A 174 -1.97 9.84 2.30
C ARG A 174 -1.26 8.59 1.75
N LYS A 175 -0.61 7.81 2.60
CA LYS A 175 0.04 6.53 2.30
C LYS A 175 -0.71 5.40 3.01
N VAL A 176 -0.43 4.15 2.64
CA VAL A 176 -0.89 2.93 3.34
C VAL A 176 0.32 2.05 3.69
N PRO A 177 0.27 1.23 4.76
CA PRO A 177 -0.88 0.98 5.63
C PRO A 177 -1.20 2.14 6.57
N ILE A 178 -2.46 2.21 6.99
CA ILE A 178 -2.94 2.97 8.15
C ILE A 178 -3.68 1.96 9.03
N LEU A 179 -3.42 1.95 10.34
CA LEU A 179 -4.13 1.11 11.30
C LEU A 179 -4.95 2.00 12.23
N MET A 180 -6.25 1.78 12.31
CA MET A 180 -7.10 2.35 13.35
C MET A 180 -7.24 1.37 14.51
N VAL A 181 -7.14 1.87 15.74
CA VAL A 181 -7.38 1.10 16.97
C VAL A 181 -8.55 1.72 17.71
N ASN A 182 -9.54 0.87 18.04
CA ASN A 182 -10.81 1.22 18.68
C ASN A 182 -11.61 2.33 17.96
N GLY A 183 -11.32 2.59 16.68
CA GLY A 183 -11.95 3.65 15.88
C GLY A 183 -11.43 5.07 16.14
N GLU A 184 -10.66 5.29 17.22
CA GLU A 184 -10.20 6.61 17.65
C GLU A 184 -8.73 6.87 17.29
N LEU A 185 -7.86 5.87 17.48
CA LEU A 185 -6.42 6.06 17.45
C LEU A 185 -5.81 5.61 16.12
N GLN A 186 -5.21 6.55 15.37
CA GLN A 186 -4.61 6.30 14.06
C GLN A 186 -3.09 6.07 14.18
N LEU A 187 -2.62 4.90 13.73
CA LEU A 187 -1.20 4.60 13.55
C LEU A 187 -0.84 4.63 12.05
N ASN A 188 0.29 5.29 11.76
CA ASN A 188 0.85 5.47 10.42
C ASN A 188 2.24 4.82 10.35
N ASP A 189 2.72 4.59 9.13
CA ASP A 189 3.96 3.86 8.81
C ASP A 189 3.95 2.38 9.26
N SER A 190 4.26 1.49 8.33
CA SER A 190 4.23 0.03 8.56
C SER A 190 5.16 -0.45 9.68
N SER A 191 6.31 0.19 9.88
CA SER A 191 7.29 -0.22 10.89
C SER A 191 7.00 0.38 12.25
N VAL A 192 6.45 1.60 12.30
CA VAL A 192 5.89 2.18 13.53
C VAL A 192 4.69 1.37 14.02
N ILE A 193 3.71 1.04 13.16
CA ILE A 193 2.56 0.19 13.51
C ILE A 193 3.02 -1.11 14.19
N ILE A 194 4.00 -1.80 13.59
CA ILE A 194 4.56 -3.04 14.14
C ILE A 194 5.26 -2.81 15.48
N SER A 195 6.08 -1.76 15.60
CA SER A 195 6.78 -1.45 16.86
C SER A 195 5.84 -1.09 17.99
N SER A 196 4.85 -0.22 17.73
CA SER A 196 3.87 0.22 18.73
C SER A 196 3.00 -0.94 19.22
N LEU A 197 2.48 -1.78 18.32
CA LEU A 197 1.72 -2.97 18.72
C LEU A 197 2.58 -4.01 19.43
N LYS A 198 3.83 -4.23 19.00
CA LYS A 198 4.72 -5.18 19.69
C LYS A 198 5.09 -4.72 21.09
N THR A 199 5.30 -3.41 21.29
CA THR A 199 5.44 -2.85 22.64
C THR A 199 4.16 -3.07 23.46
N LEU A 200 2.97 -2.77 22.91
CA LEU A 200 1.70 -2.94 23.62
C LEU A 200 1.42 -4.41 24.03
N PHE A 201 1.77 -5.38 23.18
CA PHE A 201 1.58 -6.81 23.47
C PHE A 201 2.53 -7.34 24.57
N LEU A 202 3.61 -6.62 24.89
CA LEU A 202 4.56 -6.98 25.93
C LEU A 202 4.31 -6.17 27.22
N SER A 203 4.19 -4.85 27.08
CA SER A 203 3.96 -3.90 28.17
C SER A 203 2.47 -3.68 28.42
N LYS A 204 1.84 -4.61 29.15
CA LYS A 204 0.41 -4.55 29.51
C LYS A 204 0.03 -3.33 30.37
N ASP A 205 1.01 -2.64 30.93
CA ASP A 205 0.91 -1.42 31.74
C ASP A 205 0.83 -0.13 30.91
N LYS A 206 1.22 -0.15 29.62
CA LYS A 206 1.36 1.06 28.79
C LYS A 206 0.13 1.29 27.91
N ASN A 207 -0.34 2.54 27.88
CA ASN A 207 -1.37 2.95 26.93
C ASN A 207 -0.77 3.10 25.51
N LEU A 208 -1.52 2.71 24.48
CA LEU A 208 -1.07 2.84 23.08
C LEU A 208 -0.82 4.30 22.66
N THR A 209 -1.54 5.25 23.27
CA THR A 209 -1.34 6.70 23.05
C THR A 209 0.05 7.14 23.48
N ASP A 210 0.50 6.76 24.68
CA ASP A 210 1.84 7.06 25.20
C ASP A 210 2.92 6.39 24.34
N ILE A 211 2.69 5.14 23.92
CA ILE A 211 3.59 4.40 23.03
C ILE A 211 3.78 5.14 21.70
N ILE A 212 2.71 5.70 21.10
CA ILE A 212 2.79 6.44 19.83
C ILE A 212 3.62 7.73 19.98
N HIS A 213 3.52 8.43 21.11
CA HIS A 213 4.34 9.63 21.38
C HIS A 213 5.85 9.36 21.37
N CYS A 214 6.29 8.11 21.57
CA CYS A 214 7.70 7.72 21.45
C CYS A 214 8.20 7.56 20.00
N TYR A 215 7.31 7.64 19.00
CA TYR A 215 7.60 7.55 17.55
C TYR A 215 7.21 8.85 16.82
N PRO A 216 7.82 10.01 17.14
CA PRO A 216 7.41 11.29 16.59
C PRO A 216 7.66 11.40 15.08
N GLU A 217 6.76 12.12 14.40
CA GLU A 217 6.89 12.47 12.99
C GLU A 217 7.98 13.54 12.80
N MET A 218 8.98 13.25 11.97
CA MET A 218 10.02 14.19 11.55
C MET A 218 9.82 14.57 10.08
N LYS A 219 9.72 15.87 9.83
CA LYS A 219 9.65 16.44 8.48
C LYS A 219 11.01 17.00 8.11
N SER A 220 11.70 16.34 7.17
CA SER A 220 12.94 16.82 6.57
C SER A 220 12.67 17.28 5.13
N VAL A 221 13.58 18.07 4.55
CA VAL A 221 13.60 18.36 3.11
C VAL A 221 14.81 17.63 2.54
N ASN A 222 14.58 16.74 1.58
CA ASN A 222 15.68 16.02 0.92
C ASN A 222 16.45 16.92 -0.07
N ASP A 223 17.60 16.44 -0.53
CA ASP A 223 18.49 17.12 -1.49
C ASP A 223 17.81 17.54 -2.81
N ARG A 224 16.60 17.02 -3.09
CA ARG A 224 15.77 17.33 -4.25
C ARG A 224 14.64 18.32 -3.95
N GLY A 225 14.71 19.00 -2.81
CA GLY A 225 13.74 20.02 -2.39
C GLY A 225 12.35 19.47 -2.04
N ARG A 226 12.22 18.16 -1.74
CA ARG A 226 10.93 17.56 -1.37
C ARG A 226 10.86 17.32 0.14
N GLU A 227 9.76 17.71 0.74
CA GLU A 227 9.42 17.33 2.11
C GLU A 227 9.26 15.80 2.19
N VAL A 228 9.99 15.19 3.13
CA VAL A 228 9.93 13.77 3.47
C VAL A 228 9.55 13.67 4.95
N THR A 229 8.40 13.06 5.20
CA THR A 229 8.02 12.57 6.52
C THR A 229 8.72 11.25 6.78
N GLU A 230 9.51 11.21 7.85
CA GLU A 230 10.10 10.01 8.46
C GLU A 230 9.63 9.90 9.93
N TYR A 231 9.79 8.73 10.54
CA TYR A 231 9.43 8.51 11.94
C TYR A 231 10.66 8.08 12.73
N ASN A 232 10.98 8.86 13.77
CA ASN A 232 12.07 8.51 14.67
C ASN A 232 11.74 7.22 15.42
N ASN A 233 12.80 6.49 15.80
CA ASN A 233 12.71 5.25 16.56
C ASN A 233 11.87 4.12 15.92
N LYS A 234 11.43 4.22 14.66
CA LYS A 234 10.48 3.28 14.03
C LYS A 234 10.85 1.79 14.11
N TYR A 235 12.13 1.44 14.31
CA TYR A 235 12.61 0.06 14.48
C TYR A 235 12.91 -0.33 15.94
N TRP A 236 12.88 0.61 16.88
CA TRP A 236 13.10 0.39 18.32
C TRP A 236 11.80 0.00 19.01
N LEU A 237 11.86 -0.80 20.08
CA LEU A 237 10.71 -1.15 20.92
C LEU A 237 10.82 -0.45 22.28
N MET A 238 9.74 0.20 22.73
CA MET A 238 9.73 1.00 23.96
C MET A 238 9.48 0.14 25.21
N LEU A 239 10.38 -0.81 25.43
CA LEU A 239 10.34 -1.79 26.52
C LEU A 239 11.16 -1.31 27.74
N SER A 240 10.81 -1.81 28.92
CA SER A 240 11.65 -1.71 30.12
C SER A 240 12.88 -2.62 30.01
N GLU A 241 13.84 -2.47 30.93
CA GLU A 241 15.05 -3.30 30.95
C GLU A 241 14.73 -4.80 31.14
N ALA A 242 13.78 -5.13 32.02
CA ALA A 242 13.36 -6.51 32.27
C ALA A 242 12.69 -7.15 31.05
N GLU A 243 11.76 -6.42 30.39
CA GLU A 243 11.13 -6.88 29.15
C GLU A 243 12.12 -7.01 28.00
N THR A 244 13.09 -6.09 27.91
CA THR A 244 14.16 -6.11 26.91
C THR A 244 15.07 -7.32 27.12
N ALA A 245 15.45 -7.64 28.36
CA ALA A 245 16.25 -8.81 28.69
C ALA A 245 15.49 -10.13 28.43
N ALA A 246 14.17 -10.16 28.65
CA ALA A 246 13.33 -11.31 28.34
C ALA A 246 13.19 -11.56 26.82
N LEU A 247 13.02 -10.49 26.03
CA LEU A 247 12.85 -10.59 24.57
C LEU A 247 14.19 -10.78 23.83
N TYR A 248 15.26 -10.16 24.31
CA TYR A 248 16.60 -10.17 23.70
C TYR A 248 17.66 -10.64 24.72
N PRO A 249 17.66 -11.92 25.11
CA PRO A 249 18.56 -12.44 26.15
C PRO A 249 20.05 -12.40 25.77
N GLN A 250 20.37 -12.32 24.48
CA GLN A 250 21.76 -12.21 24.00
C GLN A 250 22.09 -10.79 23.54
N LYS A 251 23.24 -10.29 24.00
CA LYS A 251 23.74 -8.96 23.65
C LYS A 251 23.90 -8.81 22.14
N GLY A 252 23.15 -7.89 21.55
CA GLY A 252 23.20 -7.58 20.12
C GLY A 252 21.98 -8.01 19.32
N MET A 253 21.15 -8.95 19.81
CA MET A 253 19.94 -9.41 19.09
C MET A 253 19.00 -8.25 18.71
N GLN A 254 18.78 -7.30 19.62
CA GLN A 254 17.97 -6.11 19.35
C GLN A 254 18.54 -5.27 18.19
N LYS A 255 19.86 -5.03 18.17
CA LYS A 255 20.54 -4.27 17.12
C LYS A 255 20.54 -5.01 15.78
N GLU A 256 20.68 -6.33 15.82
CA GLU A 256 20.56 -7.19 14.64
C GLU A 256 19.14 -7.14 14.05
N GLU A 257 18.11 -7.29 14.87
CA GLU A 257 16.72 -7.17 14.44
C GLU A 257 16.47 -5.79 13.82
N MET A 258 16.84 -4.71 14.50
CA MET A 258 16.71 -3.35 13.97
C MET A 258 17.38 -3.16 12.60
N LYS A 259 18.62 -3.64 12.45
CA LYS A 259 19.38 -3.59 11.20
C LYS A 259 18.61 -4.28 10.07
N TRP A 260 18.07 -5.47 10.32
CA TRP A 260 17.37 -6.24 9.29
C TRP A 260 15.96 -5.73 8.98
N ARG A 261 15.25 -5.17 9.98
CA ARG A 261 14.00 -4.41 9.75
C ARG A 261 14.26 -3.19 8.85
N GLN A 262 15.36 -2.47 9.10
CA GLN A 262 15.77 -1.36 8.25
C GLN A 262 16.15 -1.81 6.84
N TRP A 263 16.98 -2.84 6.69
CA TRP A 263 17.37 -3.40 5.40
C TRP A 263 16.18 -3.88 4.56
N ALA A 264 15.13 -4.43 5.21
CA ALA A 264 13.91 -4.81 4.51
C ALA A 264 13.21 -3.61 3.84
N ASP A 265 13.13 -2.48 4.54
CA ASP A 265 12.44 -1.25 4.10
C ASP A 265 13.30 -0.34 3.21
N ASP A 266 14.61 -0.33 3.39
CA ASP A 266 15.53 0.59 2.70
C ASP A 266 16.21 -0.08 1.49
N TRP A 267 16.21 -1.43 1.40
CA TRP A 267 16.82 -2.19 0.29
C TRP A 267 15.86 -3.22 -0.33
N LEU A 268 15.38 -4.20 0.44
CA LEU A 268 14.67 -5.36 -0.13
C LEU A 268 13.41 -4.97 -0.92
N VAL A 269 12.58 -4.05 -0.41
CA VAL A 269 11.39 -3.54 -1.12
C VAL A 269 11.72 -2.92 -2.48
N HIS A 270 12.91 -2.35 -2.66
CA HIS A 270 13.33 -1.73 -3.91
C HIS A 270 13.69 -2.75 -4.99
N LEU A 271 13.93 -4.02 -4.63
CA LEU A 271 14.14 -5.11 -5.58
C LEU A 271 12.84 -5.65 -6.17
N ILE A 272 11.71 -5.51 -5.46
CA ILE A 272 10.41 -6.07 -5.85
C ILE A 272 9.93 -5.50 -7.19
N SER A 273 9.80 -4.18 -7.32
CA SER A 273 9.25 -3.56 -8.55
C SER A 273 10.12 -3.83 -9.80
N PRO A 274 11.45 -3.68 -9.78
CA PRO A 274 12.32 -4.08 -10.89
C PRO A 274 12.15 -5.56 -11.29
N ASN A 275 11.91 -6.45 -10.32
CA ASN A 275 11.74 -7.88 -10.58
C ASN A 275 10.36 -8.27 -11.11
N VAL A 276 9.26 -7.79 -10.54
CA VAL A 276 7.90 -8.16 -10.98
C VAL A 276 7.48 -7.45 -12.27
N TYR A 277 8.09 -6.30 -12.59
CA TYR A 277 7.88 -5.57 -13.85
C TYR A 277 9.09 -5.66 -14.80
N ARG A 278 9.85 -6.76 -14.75
CA ARG A 278 11.11 -6.93 -15.50
C ARG A 278 10.89 -7.05 -17.01
N THR A 279 9.86 -7.77 -17.43
CA THR A 279 9.42 -7.95 -18.83
C THR A 279 7.97 -7.47 -18.98
N THR A 280 7.51 -7.29 -20.22
CA THR A 280 6.11 -6.88 -20.49
C THR A 280 5.10 -7.94 -20.05
N GLY A 281 5.42 -9.22 -20.22
CA GLY A 281 4.60 -10.35 -19.74
C GLY A 281 4.50 -10.40 -18.22
N GLU A 282 5.64 -10.33 -17.52
CA GLU A 282 5.67 -10.26 -16.05
C GLU A 282 4.92 -9.02 -15.53
N ALA A 283 5.04 -7.88 -16.22
CA ALA A 283 4.35 -6.66 -15.82
C ALA A 283 2.82 -6.75 -15.98
N LEU A 284 2.33 -7.37 -17.06
CA LEU A 284 0.90 -7.64 -17.25
C LEU A 284 0.36 -8.64 -16.22
N ALA A 285 1.11 -9.70 -15.91
CA ALA A 285 0.74 -10.67 -14.88
C ALA A 285 0.67 -10.02 -13.48
N SER A 286 1.65 -9.18 -13.16
CA SER A 286 1.69 -8.43 -11.89
C SER A 286 0.52 -7.45 -11.75
N PHE A 287 0.14 -6.78 -12.83
CA PHE A 287 -1.02 -5.89 -12.81
C PHE A 287 -2.36 -6.60 -12.83
N ASP A 288 -2.47 -7.76 -13.48
CA ASP A 288 -3.64 -8.63 -13.37
C ASP A 288 -3.86 -9.06 -11.91
N TYR A 289 -2.79 -9.51 -11.25
CA TYR A 289 -2.78 -9.82 -9.82
C TYR A 289 -3.19 -8.61 -8.95
N ILE A 290 -2.60 -7.43 -9.17
CA ILE A 290 -2.97 -6.20 -8.44
C ILE A 290 -4.44 -5.84 -8.62
N VAL A 291 -4.97 -5.93 -9.84
CA VAL A 291 -6.37 -5.58 -10.14
C VAL A 291 -7.35 -6.61 -9.57
N ARG A 292 -6.97 -7.89 -9.54
CA ARG A 292 -7.79 -8.98 -8.99
C ARG A 292 -7.82 -9.00 -7.46
N GLU A 293 -6.70 -8.70 -6.81
CA GLU A 293 -6.57 -8.75 -5.35
C GLU A 293 -6.92 -7.42 -4.66
N GLY A 294 -6.85 -6.30 -5.39
CA GLY A 294 -7.14 -4.95 -4.89
C GLY A 294 -8.55 -4.47 -5.23
N LYS A 295 -8.93 -3.31 -4.67
CA LYS A 295 -10.26 -2.72 -4.88
C LYS A 295 -10.30 -1.82 -6.13
N PHE A 296 -10.64 -2.37 -7.28
CA PHE A 296 -10.83 -1.64 -8.55
C PHE A 296 -12.25 -1.77 -9.08
N GLY A 297 -12.81 -0.71 -9.68
CA GLY A 297 -14.02 -0.81 -10.50
C GLY A 297 -13.73 -1.53 -11.83
N THR A 298 -14.74 -2.08 -12.51
CA THR A 298 -14.54 -2.90 -13.73
C THR A 298 -13.79 -2.18 -14.84
N VAL A 299 -14.20 -0.95 -15.18
CA VAL A 299 -13.56 -0.12 -16.22
C VAL A 299 -12.18 0.35 -15.77
N GLU A 300 -12.09 0.80 -14.52
CA GLU A 300 -10.84 1.25 -13.88
C GLU A 300 -9.78 0.14 -13.87
N GLY A 301 -10.17 -1.08 -13.49
CA GLY A 301 -9.33 -2.27 -13.46
C GLY A 301 -8.83 -2.69 -14.83
N PHE A 302 -9.66 -2.58 -15.88
CA PHE A 302 -9.20 -2.79 -17.26
C PHE A 302 -8.08 -1.80 -17.64
N PHE A 303 -8.28 -0.50 -17.40
CA PHE A 303 -7.25 0.50 -17.69
C PHE A 303 -6.01 0.33 -16.80
N ALA A 304 -6.20 0.07 -15.51
CA ALA A 304 -5.11 -0.20 -14.58
C ALA A 304 -4.28 -1.42 -15.04
N LYS A 305 -4.92 -2.50 -15.49
CA LYS A 305 -4.24 -3.70 -15.97
C LYS A 305 -3.29 -3.39 -17.14
N TYR A 306 -3.80 -2.79 -18.22
CA TYR A 306 -2.99 -2.60 -19.43
C TYR A 306 -2.11 -1.34 -19.39
N VAL A 307 -2.67 -0.18 -19.01
CA VAL A 307 -1.93 1.08 -18.96
C VAL A 307 -0.98 1.12 -17.76
N GLY A 308 -1.41 0.58 -16.62
CA GLY A 308 -0.56 0.46 -15.43
C GLY A 308 0.63 -0.48 -15.64
N ALA A 309 0.43 -1.64 -16.28
CA ALA A 309 1.53 -2.54 -16.65
C ALA A 309 2.55 -1.85 -17.58
N ALA A 310 2.09 -1.17 -18.63
CA ALA A 310 2.96 -0.45 -19.56
C ALA A 310 3.74 0.68 -18.85
N ALA A 311 3.06 1.47 -18.00
CA ALA A 311 3.70 2.52 -17.23
C ALA A 311 4.73 1.97 -16.23
N MET A 312 4.39 0.91 -15.50
CA MET A 312 5.28 0.31 -14.51
C MET A 312 6.43 -0.47 -15.12
N TYR A 313 6.28 -1.05 -16.30
CA TYR A 313 7.41 -1.58 -17.07
C TYR A 313 8.44 -0.49 -17.41
N ILE A 314 8.01 0.73 -17.75
CA ILE A 314 8.92 1.86 -18.01
C ILE A 314 9.51 2.39 -16.69
N ILE A 315 8.70 2.52 -15.65
CA ILE A 315 9.13 2.98 -14.32
C ILE A 315 10.12 1.99 -13.69
N SER A 316 9.96 0.68 -13.88
CA SER A 316 10.84 -0.35 -13.32
C SER A 316 12.26 -0.26 -13.88
N LYS A 317 12.42 0.04 -15.17
CA LYS A 317 13.74 0.32 -15.78
C LYS A 317 14.39 1.58 -15.19
N ARG A 318 13.61 2.62 -14.90
CA ARG A 318 14.09 3.83 -14.20
C ARG A 318 14.43 3.56 -12.73
N LEU A 319 13.71 2.68 -12.05
CA LEU A 319 14.01 2.25 -10.68
C LEU A 319 15.28 1.39 -10.64
N LYS A 320 15.45 0.43 -11.55
CA LYS A 320 16.69 -0.34 -11.75
C LYS A 320 17.91 0.59 -11.80
N SER A 321 17.87 1.60 -12.67
CA SER A 321 18.94 2.61 -12.77
C SER A 321 19.09 3.46 -11.50
N ARG A 322 18.00 3.94 -10.89
CA ARG A 322 18.05 4.76 -9.67
C ARG A 322 18.66 4.04 -8.47
N HIS A 323 18.39 2.73 -8.34
CA HIS A 323 18.84 1.91 -7.22
C HIS A 323 20.14 1.13 -7.55
N ASN A 324 20.82 1.49 -8.65
CA ASN A 324 22.09 0.89 -9.10
C ASN A 324 22.05 -0.65 -9.20
N LEU A 325 20.93 -1.20 -9.69
CA LEU A 325 20.74 -2.64 -9.86
C LEU A 325 21.45 -3.17 -11.11
N GLN A 326 21.90 -4.42 -11.04
CA GLN A 326 22.56 -5.17 -12.08
C GLN A 326 21.67 -5.35 -13.32
N ASP A 327 22.29 -5.76 -14.44
CA ASP A 327 21.56 -5.84 -15.70
C ASP A 327 20.43 -6.87 -15.67
N ASP A 328 20.72 -8.06 -15.14
CA ASP A 328 19.72 -9.01 -14.68
C ASP A 328 19.36 -8.77 -13.20
N VAL A 329 18.27 -8.04 -13.00
CA VAL A 329 17.69 -7.70 -11.69
C VAL A 329 17.32 -8.92 -10.83
N ARG A 330 17.24 -10.13 -11.41
CA ARG A 330 17.09 -11.37 -10.65
C ARG A 330 18.31 -11.67 -9.80
N GLN A 331 19.52 -11.37 -10.28
CA GLN A 331 20.74 -11.61 -9.51
C GLN A 331 20.81 -10.76 -8.25
N ASP A 332 20.31 -9.52 -8.28
CA ASP A 332 20.20 -8.69 -7.06
C ASP A 332 19.20 -9.26 -6.06
N LEU A 333 18.06 -9.75 -6.54
CA LEU A 333 17.07 -10.43 -5.69
C LEU A 333 17.68 -11.70 -5.07
N TYR A 334 18.34 -12.54 -5.87
CA TYR A 334 18.98 -13.76 -5.38
C TYR A 334 20.11 -13.45 -4.40
N LYS A 335 20.91 -12.42 -4.65
CA LYS A 335 21.98 -11.97 -3.77
C LYS A 335 21.41 -11.50 -2.43
N ALA A 336 20.44 -10.59 -2.44
CA ALA A 336 19.82 -10.07 -1.22
C ALA A 336 19.11 -11.17 -0.40
N VAL A 337 18.41 -12.09 -1.07
CA VAL A 337 17.73 -13.21 -0.41
C VAL A 337 18.71 -14.24 0.15
N ASN A 338 19.83 -14.53 -0.54
CA ASN A 338 20.88 -15.38 0.01
C ASN A 338 21.70 -14.67 1.11
N GLU A 339 21.85 -13.35 1.06
CA GLU A 339 22.45 -12.54 2.15
C GLU A 339 21.62 -12.65 3.43
N TRP A 340 20.29 -12.51 3.33
CA TRP A 340 19.36 -12.74 4.43
C TRP A 340 19.48 -14.16 5.02
N VAL A 341 19.46 -15.20 4.17
CA VAL A 341 19.61 -16.60 4.62
C VAL A 341 20.98 -16.85 5.24
N ALA A 342 22.05 -16.24 4.72
CA ALA A 342 23.38 -16.33 5.30
C ALA A 342 23.47 -15.63 6.68
N ALA A 343 22.75 -14.52 6.87
CA ALA A 343 22.69 -13.80 8.13
C ALA A 343 21.90 -14.53 9.22
N ILE A 344 20.85 -15.26 8.86
CA ILE A 344 20.21 -16.23 9.78
C ILE A 344 21.25 -17.29 10.20
N GLY A 345 22.09 -17.75 9.28
CA GLY A 345 23.08 -18.78 9.54
C GLY A 345 22.48 -20.19 9.54
N ARG A 346 23.19 -21.16 10.12
CA ARG A 346 22.78 -22.58 10.13
C ARG A 346 22.19 -23.04 11.47
N ASP A 347 22.53 -22.34 12.55
CA ASP A 347 22.32 -22.80 13.93
C ASP A 347 20.96 -22.37 14.51
N ARG A 348 20.24 -21.47 13.82
CA ARG A 348 18.90 -20.98 14.20
C ARG A 348 17.87 -21.20 13.09
N LYS A 349 16.60 -21.39 13.47
CA LYS A 349 15.48 -21.61 12.54
C LYS A 349 15.04 -20.31 11.85
N PHE A 350 15.20 -19.20 12.55
CA PHE A 350 14.77 -17.85 12.20
C PHE A 350 15.83 -16.86 12.71
N MET A 351 15.79 -15.60 12.27
CA MET A 351 16.65 -14.55 12.84
C MET A 351 16.42 -14.42 14.36
N GLY A 352 15.16 -14.56 14.80
CA GLY A 352 14.76 -14.65 16.21
C GLY A 352 15.20 -15.90 16.99
N GLY A 353 15.92 -16.84 16.37
CA GLY A 353 16.36 -18.07 17.03
C GLY A 353 15.42 -19.25 16.79
N SER A 354 14.66 -19.62 17.81
CA SER A 354 13.68 -20.73 17.78
C SER A 354 12.33 -20.31 17.17
N GLN A 355 11.95 -19.05 17.33
CA GLN A 355 10.75 -18.41 16.80
C GLN A 355 11.10 -17.21 15.90
N PRO A 356 10.22 -16.78 14.98
CA PRO A 356 10.36 -15.53 14.24
C PRO A 356 10.45 -14.29 15.12
N ASN A 357 11.34 -13.35 14.78
CA ASN A 357 11.34 -12.00 15.34
C ASN A 357 10.78 -10.95 14.33
N LEU A 358 10.81 -9.67 14.68
CA LEU A 358 10.27 -8.61 13.80
C LEU A 358 11.04 -8.44 12.49
N ALA A 359 12.31 -8.84 12.43
CA ALA A 359 13.08 -8.87 11.18
C ALA A 359 12.63 -10.01 10.28
N ASP A 360 12.41 -11.21 10.82
CA ASP A 360 11.84 -12.33 10.06
C ASP A 360 10.48 -11.95 9.46
N LEU A 361 9.59 -11.36 10.26
CA LEU A 361 8.26 -10.91 9.84
C LEU A 361 8.32 -9.79 8.79
N ALA A 362 9.27 -8.87 8.91
CA ALA A 362 9.49 -7.81 7.93
C ALA A 362 9.94 -8.39 6.57
N VAL A 363 10.97 -9.24 6.55
CA VAL A 363 11.48 -9.84 5.31
C VAL A 363 10.43 -10.77 4.68
N PHE A 364 9.74 -11.60 5.48
CA PHE A 364 8.67 -12.48 5.01
C PHE A 364 7.52 -11.66 4.41
N GLY A 365 7.05 -10.62 5.11
CA GLY A 365 6.00 -9.74 4.62
C GLY A 365 6.35 -9.05 3.29
N VAL A 366 7.61 -8.62 3.12
CA VAL A 366 8.09 -8.02 1.86
C VAL A 366 8.17 -9.04 0.72
N LEU A 367 8.69 -10.25 0.94
CA LEU A 367 8.78 -11.27 -0.10
C LEU A 367 7.41 -11.84 -0.51
N ARG A 368 6.47 -11.94 0.44
CA ARG A 368 5.12 -12.49 0.26
C ARG A 368 4.30 -11.80 -0.84
N VAL A 369 4.58 -10.54 -1.17
CA VAL A 369 3.81 -9.84 -2.22
C VAL A 369 4.12 -10.30 -3.64
N MET A 370 5.17 -11.11 -3.82
CA MET A 370 5.49 -11.72 -5.11
C MET A 370 4.83 -13.08 -5.33
N GLU A 371 4.15 -13.65 -4.32
CA GLU A 371 3.50 -14.96 -4.43
C GLU A 371 2.55 -15.04 -5.64
N GLY A 372 2.64 -16.14 -6.39
CA GLY A 372 1.90 -16.34 -7.64
C GLY A 372 2.54 -15.69 -8.88
N LEU A 373 3.57 -14.85 -8.72
CA LEU A 373 4.32 -14.26 -9.83
C LEU A 373 5.60 -15.04 -10.15
N GLN A 374 6.08 -14.92 -11.39
CA GLN A 374 7.30 -15.61 -11.84
C GLN A 374 8.52 -15.27 -10.96
N ALA A 375 8.67 -14.01 -10.55
CA ALA A 375 9.77 -13.56 -9.69
C ALA A 375 9.87 -14.31 -8.35
N PHE A 376 8.75 -14.79 -7.81
CA PHE A 376 8.73 -15.58 -6.58
C PHE A 376 9.19 -17.02 -6.83
N GLN A 377 8.75 -17.66 -7.91
CA GLN A 377 9.21 -19.02 -8.25
C GLN A 377 10.71 -19.00 -8.59
N ASP A 378 11.14 -18.06 -9.42
CA ASP A 378 12.54 -17.79 -9.74
C ASP A 378 13.39 -17.66 -8.46
N MET A 379 12.93 -16.87 -7.48
CA MET A 379 13.58 -16.72 -6.17
C MET A 379 13.60 -18.03 -5.35
N MET A 380 12.49 -18.77 -5.32
CA MET A 380 12.36 -19.99 -4.51
C MET A 380 13.19 -21.16 -5.04
N ASP A 381 13.49 -21.17 -6.34
CA ASP A 381 14.28 -22.23 -6.98
C ASP A 381 15.77 -21.87 -7.11
N ASN A 382 16.13 -20.59 -7.21
CA ASN A 382 17.53 -20.13 -7.35
C ASN A 382 18.17 -19.62 -6.03
N THR A 383 17.50 -19.77 -4.89
CA THR A 383 18.05 -19.35 -3.58
C THR A 383 17.80 -20.39 -2.49
N LYS A 384 18.49 -20.26 -1.36
CA LYS A 384 18.35 -21.17 -0.21
C LYS A 384 17.16 -20.82 0.71
N VAL A 385 16.30 -19.87 0.30
CA VAL A 385 15.24 -19.29 1.15
C VAL A 385 14.08 -20.24 1.43
N LYS A 386 13.82 -21.19 0.51
CA LYS A 386 12.62 -22.05 0.48
C LYS A 386 12.25 -22.66 1.83
N HIS A 387 13.23 -23.18 2.58
CA HIS A 387 12.98 -23.78 3.89
C HIS A 387 12.65 -22.77 5.00
N TRP A 388 13.29 -21.61 5.04
CA TRP A 388 12.93 -20.55 5.98
C TRP A 388 11.56 -19.95 5.62
N TYR A 389 11.30 -19.71 4.34
CA TYR A 389 10.03 -19.15 3.87
C TYR A 389 8.82 -20.02 4.25
N ARG A 390 8.91 -21.34 4.00
CA ARG A 390 7.85 -22.30 4.39
C ARG A 390 7.71 -22.47 5.91
N ARG A 391 8.76 -22.20 6.70
CA ARG A 391 8.63 -22.12 8.18
C ARG A 391 7.89 -20.84 8.58
N MET A 392 8.19 -19.70 7.97
CA MET A 392 7.49 -18.43 8.23
C MET A 392 6.01 -18.49 7.87
N GLU A 393 5.69 -19.05 6.71
CA GLU A 393 4.31 -19.29 6.25
C GLU A 393 3.53 -20.13 7.26
N ARG A 394 4.09 -21.25 7.72
CA ARG A 394 3.48 -22.09 8.76
C ARG A 394 3.31 -21.33 10.08
N ALA A 395 4.35 -20.64 10.56
CA ALA A 395 4.31 -19.93 11.83
C ALA A 395 3.26 -18.80 11.83
N ALA A 396 3.09 -18.10 10.71
CA ALA A 396 2.05 -17.08 10.53
C ALA A 396 0.63 -17.69 10.48
N LEU A 397 0.44 -18.81 9.74
CA LEU A 397 -0.85 -19.50 9.64
C LEU A 397 -1.29 -20.15 10.97
N ASN A 398 -0.34 -20.66 11.74
CA ASN A 398 -0.59 -21.29 13.04
C ASN A 398 -0.70 -20.29 14.20
N HIS A 399 -0.49 -19.00 13.95
CA HIS A 399 -0.44 -17.96 14.98
C HIS A 399 0.60 -18.27 16.09
N GLU A 400 1.79 -18.77 15.72
CA GLU A 400 2.82 -19.25 16.66
C GLU A 400 3.38 -18.15 17.59
N GLY A 401 3.10 -16.87 17.30
CA GLY A 401 3.42 -15.74 18.15
C GLY A 401 2.30 -15.29 19.10
N ARG A 402 1.16 -15.99 19.14
CA ARG A 402 0.09 -15.70 20.12
C ARG A 402 0.58 -16.00 21.54
N ALA A 403 0.35 -15.07 22.46
CA ALA A 403 0.64 -15.19 23.88
C ALA A 403 -0.52 -15.84 24.65
#